data_AF-A0A562BRG2-F1
#
_entry.id   AF-A0A562BRG2-F1
#
_cell.length_a   1.000
_cell.length_b   1.000
_cell.length_c   1.000
_cell.angle_alpha   90.00
_cell.angle_beta   90.00
_cell.angle_gamma   90.00
#
_symmetry.space_group_name_H-M   'P 1'
#
loop_
_entity.id
_entity.type
_entity.pdbx_description
1 polymer ?
#
loop_
_entity_poly.entity_id
_entity_poly.type
_entity_poly.pdbx_seq_one_letter_code
_entity_poly.pdbx_strand_id
1 'polypeptide(L)'
;MTSSDCETMPNRDVKNAEYPDPETVLAIRGAIATGHLGGPPGKDGHWLNEFWRLGHELRQQAESLQGFQGTARRGLLCTTTRFLATNEPNFEEHGAGS
;
A
#
# COMPACT_ATOMS: atom_id res chain seq x y z
N MET A 1 -32.70 45.52 -26.69
CA MET A 1 -31.43 44.80 -26.41
C MET A 1 -30.88 45.37 -25.12
N THR A 2 -31.29 44.80 -23.99
CA THR A 2 -30.83 45.22 -22.65
C THR A 2 -29.87 44.17 -22.12
N SER A 3 -28.67 44.68 -21.83
CA SER A 3 -27.54 44.16 -21.09
C SER A 3 -27.77 42.91 -20.24
N SER A 4 -26.89 41.93 -20.43
CA SER A 4 -26.69 40.71 -19.65
C SER A 4 -26.94 40.88 -18.16
N ASP A 5 -27.93 40.15 -17.65
CA ASP A 5 -28.00 39.74 -16.26
C ASP A 5 -26.79 38.85 -15.98
N CYS A 6 -25.78 39.44 -15.33
CA CYS A 6 -24.70 38.70 -14.72
C CYS A 6 -25.29 38.00 -13.50
N GLU A 7 -25.80 36.78 -13.72
CA GLU A 7 -26.26 35.87 -12.69
C GLU A 7 -25.16 35.76 -11.63
N THR A 8 -25.42 36.30 -10.45
CA THR A 8 -24.53 36.15 -9.30
C THR A 8 -24.51 34.66 -8.97
N MET A 9 -23.48 33.95 -9.42
CA MET A 9 -23.24 32.59 -8.95
C MET A 9 -23.21 32.62 -7.43
N PRO A 10 -23.96 31.76 -6.73
CA PRO A 10 -23.86 31.69 -5.29
C PRO A 10 -22.41 31.35 -4.95
N ASN A 11 -21.74 32.34 -4.38
CA ASN A 11 -20.47 32.18 -3.68
C ASN A 11 -20.75 31.17 -2.56
N ARG A 12 -20.62 29.87 -2.87
CA ARG A 12 -20.56 28.83 -1.85
C ARG A 12 -19.41 29.27 -0.97
N ASP A 13 -19.71 29.74 0.23
CA ASP A 13 -18.77 30.37 1.14
C ASP A 13 -17.55 29.46 1.40
N VAL A 14 -16.56 29.53 0.50
CA VAL A 14 -15.18 29.07 0.71
C VAL A 14 -14.44 30.25 1.35
N LYS A 15 -14.97 30.75 2.47
CA LYS A 15 -14.37 31.87 3.19
C LYS A 15 -14.33 31.46 4.66
N ASN A 16 -13.13 31.05 5.09
CA ASN A 16 -12.70 30.64 6.44
C ASN A 16 -12.49 29.13 6.66
N ALA A 17 -11.84 28.42 5.73
CA ALA A 17 -11.31 27.08 6.03
C ALA A 17 -10.04 27.21 6.90
N GLU A 18 -10.22 27.69 8.13
CA GLU A 18 -9.34 27.27 9.23
C GLU A 18 -9.52 25.75 9.35
N TYR A 19 -8.42 25.02 9.55
CA TYR A 19 -8.32 23.56 9.44
C TYR A 19 -9.58 22.79 9.84
N PRO A 20 -9.87 21.64 9.17
CA PRO A 20 -11.00 20.81 9.55
C PRO A 20 -10.96 20.51 11.05
N ASP A 21 -12.15 20.47 11.65
CA ASP A 21 -12.33 20.18 13.07
C ASP A 21 -11.49 18.96 13.50
N PRO A 22 -10.81 19.00 14.66
CA PRO A 22 -9.90 17.93 15.08
C PRO A 22 -10.53 16.54 15.04
N GLU A 23 -11.82 16.43 15.37
CA GLU A 23 -12.60 15.20 15.35
C GLU A 23 -12.80 14.70 13.93
N THR A 24 -12.98 15.60 12.95
CA THR A 24 -12.99 15.25 11.52
C THR A 24 -11.66 14.67 11.09
N VAL A 25 -10.56 15.26 11.53
CA VAL A 25 -9.21 14.77 11.25
C VAL A 25 -8.98 13.39 11.89
N LEU A 26 -9.42 13.19 13.13
CA LEU A 26 -9.33 11.91 13.82
C LEU A 26 -10.18 10.83 13.15
N ALA A 27 -11.40 11.18 12.70
CA ALA A 27 -12.27 10.26 11.97
C ALA A 27 -11.62 9.81 10.65
N ILE A 28 -11.01 10.74 9.91
CA ILE A 28 -10.25 10.43 8.69
C ILE A 28 -9.08 9.48 8.99
N ARG A 29 -8.25 9.81 9.99
CA ARG A 29 -7.13 8.95 10.40
C ARG A 29 -7.60 7.57 10.83
N GLY A 30 -8.69 7.49 11.59
CA GLY A 30 -9.30 6.26 12.04
C GLY A 30 -9.80 5.40 10.87
N ALA A 31 -10.44 6.01 9.88
CA ALA A 31 -10.90 5.30 8.68
C ALA A 31 -9.72 4.70 7.90
N ILE A 32 -8.66 5.48 7.67
CA ILE A 32 -7.43 5.01 6.99
C ILE A 32 -6.79 3.86 7.78
N ALA A 33 -6.61 4.03 9.09
CA ALA A 33 -6.00 3.01 9.95
C ALA A 33 -6.82 1.71 9.94
N THR A 34 -8.16 1.82 9.98
CA THR A 34 -9.07 0.68 9.91
C THR A 34 -8.90 -0.07 8.59
N GLY A 35 -8.89 0.63 7.45
CA GLY A 35 -8.66 0.03 6.14
C GLY A 35 -7.29 -0.64 6.03
N HIS A 36 -6.24 0.01 6.54
CA HIS A 36 -4.87 -0.52 6.52
C HIS A 36 -4.71 -1.79 7.36
N LEU A 37 -5.42 -1.88 8.49
CA LEU A 37 -5.46 -3.10 9.31
C LEU A 37 -6.44 -4.16 8.75
N GLY A 38 -7.19 -3.83 7.68
CA GLY A 38 -8.26 -4.64 7.07
C GLY A 38 -9.45 -4.90 7.98
N GLY A 39 -9.82 -3.91 8.78
CA GLY A 39 -11.13 -3.86 9.43
C GLY A 39 -12.25 -3.60 8.40
N PRO A 40 -13.52 -3.83 8.79
CA PRO A 40 -14.65 -3.65 7.89
C PRO A 40 -14.84 -2.18 7.48
N PRO A 41 -15.43 -1.90 6.30
CA PRO A 41 -15.82 -0.55 5.94
C PRO A 41 -16.99 -0.06 6.82
N GLY A 42 -17.20 1.25 6.82
CA GLY A 42 -18.38 1.86 7.42
C GLY A 42 -19.65 1.58 6.60
N LYS A 43 -20.78 2.14 7.05
CA LYS A 43 -22.08 2.03 6.36
C LYS A 43 -21.97 2.51 4.90
N ASP A 44 -22.71 1.86 4.00
CA ASP A 44 -22.73 2.23 2.59
C ASP A 44 -23.12 3.70 2.39
N GLY A 45 -22.42 4.38 1.47
CA GLY A 45 -22.59 5.81 1.20
C GLY A 45 -21.98 6.75 2.24
N HIS A 46 -21.37 6.23 3.32
CA HIS A 46 -20.70 7.08 4.29
C HIS A 46 -19.40 7.65 3.72
N TRP A 47 -19.21 8.97 3.83
CA TRP A 47 -18.07 9.67 3.21
C TRP A 47 -16.69 9.19 3.71
N LEU A 48 -16.60 8.67 4.95
CA LEU A 48 -15.35 8.08 5.48
C LEU A 48 -14.90 6.81 4.74
N ASN A 49 -15.78 6.15 3.97
CA ASN A 49 -15.42 4.94 3.23
C ASN A 49 -14.37 5.23 2.15
N GLU A 50 -14.30 6.47 1.64
CA GLU A 50 -13.24 6.89 0.72
C GLU A 50 -11.86 6.80 1.37
N PHE A 51 -11.76 7.24 2.63
CA PHE A 51 -10.52 7.18 3.40
C PHE A 51 -10.18 5.76 3.87
N TRP A 52 -11.19 4.97 4.20
CA TRP A 52 -11.01 3.54 4.44
C TRP A 52 -10.45 2.82 3.21
N ARG A 53 -10.94 3.13 1.99
CA ARG A 53 -10.44 2.56 0.73
C ARG A 53 -8.96 2.85 0.52
N LEU A 54 -8.51 4.08 0.81
CA LEU A 54 -7.07 4.41 0.76
C LEU A 54 -6.25 3.53 1.70
N GLY A 55 -6.70 3.33 2.94
CA GLY A 55 -6.05 2.43 3.88
C GLY A 55 -5.98 0.98 3.37
N HIS A 56 -7.09 0.48 2.84
CA HIS A 56 -7.17 -0.87 2.28
C HIS A 56 -6.22 -1.03 1.08
N GLU A 57 -6.16 -0.08 0.16
CA GLU A 57 -5.26 -0.13 -0.99
C GLU A 57 -3.79 -0.17 -0.55
N LEU A 58 -3.42 0.62 0.46
CA LEU A 58 -2.07 0.58 1.05
C LEU A 58 -1.72 -0.82 1.60
N ARG A 59 -2.67 -1.48 2.26
CA ARG A 59 -2.50 -2.86 2.74
C ARG A 59 -2.25 -3.83 1.58
N GLN A 60 -3.07 -3.77 0.53
CA GLN A 60 -2.95 -4.66 -0.64
C GLN A 60 -1.60 -4.50 -1.34
N GLN A 61 -1.12 -3.26 -1.47
CA GLN A 61 0.20 -2.98 -2.02
C GLN A 61 1.32 -3.58 -1.17
N ALA A 62 1.25 -3.44 0.17
CA ALA A 62 2.22 -4.02 1.08
C ALA A 62 2.23 -5.57 1.02
N GLU A 63 1.05 -6.19 0.98
CA GLU A 63 0.91 -7.66 0.84
C GLU A 63 1.50 -8.17 -0.48
N SER A 64 1.24 -7.46 -1.59
CA SER A 64 1.82 -7.76 -2.90
C SER A 64 3.36 -7.72 -2.89
N LEU A 65 3.93 -6.66 -2.30
CA LEU A 65 5.39 -6.52 -2.18
C LEU A 65 6.01 -7.63 -1.33
N GLN A 66 5.37 -7.98 -0.21
CA GLN A 66 5.82 -9.08 0.64
C GLN A 66 5.80 -10.43 -0.10
N GLY A 67 4.77 -10.69 -0.89
CA GLY A 67 4.66 -11.89 -1.73
C GLY A 67 5.77 -11.96 -2.78
N PHE A 68 6.11 -10.83 -3.41
CA PHE A 68 7.23 -10.72 -4.33
C PHE A 68 8.57 -11.02 -3.63
N GLN A 69 8.85 -10.37 -2.50
CA GLN A 69 10.08 -10.58 -1.73
C GLN A 69 10.25 -12.04 -1.33
N GLY A 70 9.17 -12.70 -0.88
CA GLY A 70 9.19 -14.12 -0.54
C GLY A 70 9.53 -15.01 -1.74
N THR A 71 9.00 -14.68 -2.91
CA THR A 71 9.26 -15.44 -4.15
C THR A 71 10.68 -15.22 -4.67
N ALA A 72 11.15 -13.97 -4.70
CA ALA A 72 12.52 -13.64 -5.09
C ALA A 72 13.54 -14.32 -4.17
N ARG A 73 13.32 -14.29 -2.85
CA ARG A 73 14.17 -14.96 -1.86
C ARG A 73 14.23 -16.47 -2.12
N ARG A 74 13.09 -17.13 -2.36
CA ARG A 74 13.06 -18.57 -2.69
C ARG A 74 13.82 -18.86 -3.99
N GLY A 75 13.62 -18.05 -5.03
CA GLY A 75 14.33 -18.20 -6.30
C GLY A 75 15.84 -18.09 -6.14
N LEU A 76 16.31 -17.11 -5.37
CA LEU A 76 17.73 -16.95 -5.08
C LEU A 76 18.29 -18.17 -4.32
N LEU A 77 17.63 -18.59 -3.25
CA LEU A 77 18.06 -19.76 -2.46
C LEU A 77 18.12 -21.02 -3.34
N CYS A 78 17.08 -21.31 -4.12
CA CYS A 78 17.06 -22.45 -5.04
C CYS A 78 18.21 -22.39 -6.06
N THR A 79 18.49 -21.21 -6.61
CA THR A 79 19.58 -21.02 -7.57
C THR A 79 20.94 -21.26 -6.91
N THR A 80 21.17 -20.71 -5.71
CA THR A 80 22.42 -20.92 -4.96
C THR A 80 22.60 -22.38 -4.58
N THR A 81 21.56 -23.06 -4.07
CA THR A 81 21.62 -24.49 -3.75
C THR A 81 21.96 -25.31 -4.99
N ARG A 82 21.35 -25.01 -6.14
CA ARG A 82 21.66 -25.71 -7.40
C ARG A 82 23.10 -25.46 -7.83
N PHE A 83 23.58 -24.23 -7.73
CA PHE A 83 24.96 -23.90 -8.06
C PHE A 83 25.95 -24.66 -7.18
N LEU A 84 25.72 -24.70 -5.87
CA LEU A 84 26.57 -25.43 -4.93
C LEU A 84 26.53 -26.95 -5.18
N ALA A 85 25.35 -27.52 -5.43
CA ALA A 85 25.21 -28.95 -5.72
C ALA A 85 25.85 -29.37 -7.07
N THR A 86 25.88 -28.46 -8.05
CA THR A 86 26.52 -28.72 -9.36
C THR A 86 28.03 -28.51 -9.31
N ASN A 87 28.52 -27.68 -8.37
CA ASN A 87 29.93 -27.41 -8.16
C ASN A 87 30.45 -28.06 -6.86
N GLU A 88 29.92 -29.23 -6.48
CA GLU A 88 30.55 -30.00 -5.41
C GLU A 88 32.03 -30.19 -5.78
N PRO A 89 32.97 -29.77 -4.90
CA PRO A 89 34.38 -30.03 -5.14
C PRO A 89 34.56 -31.55 -5.17
N ASN A 90 34.92 -32.08 -6.34
CA ASN A 90 35.38 -33.45 -6.48
C ASN A 90 36.68 -33.54 -5.66
N PHE A 91 36.58 -33.92 -4.38
CA PHE A 91 37.74 -34.26 -3.56
C PHE A 91 38.25 -35.62 -4.04
N GLU A 92 38.77 -35.68 -5.26
CA GLU A 92 39.57 -36.81 -5.69
C GLU A 92 40.84 -36.82 -4.84
N GLU A 93 40.83 -37.71 -3.85
CA GLU A 93 42.00 -38.20 -3.11
C GLU A 93 43.16 -38.40 -4.08
N HIS A 94 44.11 -37.47 -4.09
CA HIS A 94 45.48 -37.80 -4.49
C HIS A 94 46.12 -38.49 -3.30
N GLY A 95 45.83 -39.79 -3.21
CA GLY A 95 46.45 -40.70 -2.26
C GLY A 95 47.97 -40.51 -2.28
N ALA A 96 48.50 -40.34 -1.08
CA ALA A 96 49.91 -40.54 -0.80
C ALA A 96 50.28 -41.98 -1.17
N GLY A 97 50.90 -42.15 -2.34
CA GLY A 97 51.57 -43.39 -2.74
C GLY A 97 53.07 -43.19 -2.59
N SER A 98 53.63 -43.86 -1.58
CA SER A 98 55.05 -43.94 -1.23
C SER A 98 55.96 -44.45 -2.35
#